data_AF-A0AAW2X3D9-F1
#
_entry.id   AF-A0AAW2X3D9-F1
#
_cell.length_a   1.000
_cell.length_b   1.000
_cell.length_c   1.000
_cell.angle_alpha   90.00
_cell.angle_beta   90.00
_cell.angle_gamma   90.00
#
_symmetry.space_group_name_H-M   'P 1'
#
loop_
_entity.id
_entity.type
_entity.pdbx_description
1 polymer ?
#
loop_
_entity_poly.entity_id
_entity_poly.type
_entity_poly.pdbx_seq_one_letter_code
_entity_poly.pdbx_strand_id
1 'polypeptide(L)'
;MADLQVKRPRLTRAKNKTHAAIQIAAEQLFREARELQESEIRTPKHKITDDTELGDYRLRKRKEFEDLIRRVRGNKGVWVKYAKWEESQEDYARARSVWERALEVDYRDHTLWLKYADFEMKNKFVNHARNVWDRATQLLHGLDQLWYKYIHMEEMLGNVAGARQIFEGG
;
A
#
# COMPACT_ATOMS: atom_id res chain seq x y z
N MET A 1 12.25 45.19 64.66
CA MET A 1 11.02 44.92 63.88
C MET A 1 11.09 45.77 62.61
N ALA A 2 11.37 45.17 61.45
CA ALA A 2 11.28 45.83 60.15
C ALA A 2 10.79 44.79 59.13
N ASP A 3 9.88 45.24 58.26
CA ASP A 3 8.83 44.48 57.59
C ASP A 3 9.28 43.37 56.62
N LEU A 4 8.56 42.24 56.69
CA LEU A 4 8.53 41.21 55.65
C LEU A 4 7.84 41.76 54.39
N GLN A 5 8.61 42.01 53.33
CA GLN A 5 8.06 42.34 52.02
C GLN A 5 7.37 41.13 51.39
N VAL A 6 6.04 41.09 51.53
CA VAL A 6 5.17 40.10 50.86
C VAL A 6 5.15 40.38 49.35
N LYS A 7 5.76 39.50 48.57
CA LYS A 7 5.78 39.55 47.10
C LYS A 7 4.37 39.26 46.57
N ARG A 8 3.62 40.31 46.21
CA ARG A 8 2.24 40.18 45.72
C ARG A 8 2.20 39.44 44.36
N PRO A 9 1.21 38.55 44.13
CA PRO A 9 1.08 37.85 42.86
C PRO A 9 0.78 38.82 41.71
N ARG A 10 1.36 38.55 40.52
CA ARG A 10 1.10 39.36 39.31
C ARG A 10 -0.41 39.33 39.01
N LEU A 11 -1.03 40.50 39.04
CA LEU A 11 -2.43 40.67 38.63
C LEU A 11 -2.57 40.23 37.16
N THR A 12 -3.39 39.21 36.92
CA THR A 12 -3.71 38.81 35.55
C THR A 12 -4.53 39.92 34.90
N ARG A 13 -4.00 40.51 33.82
CA ARG A 13 -4.65 41.56 33.05
C ARG A 13 -6.08 41.15 32.67
N ALA A 14 -7.06 41.93 33.09
CA ALA A 14 -8.45 41.74 32.69
C ALA A 14 -8.55 41.82 31.16
N LYS A 15 -9.05 40.76 30.53
CA LYS A 15 -9.29 40.74 29.08
C LYS A 15 -10.64 41.41 28.81
N ASN A 16 -10.67 42.31 27.83
CA ASN A 16 -11.90 42.96 27.38
C ASN A 16 -12.84 41.90 26.78
N LYS A 17 -14.11 41.88 27.22
CA LYS A 17 -15.14 40.89 26.83
C LYS A 17 -16.12 41.44 25.79
N THR A 18 -15.87 42.60 25.21
CA THR A 18 -16.65 43.13 24.08
C THR A 18 -16.60 42.18 22.89
N HIS A 19 -17.69 42.07 22.13
CA HIS A 19 -17.74 41.26 20.92
C HIS A 19 -16.64 41.66 19.94
N ALA A 20 -15.95 40.69 19.35
CA ALA A 20 -14.91 40.96 18.36
C ALA A 20 -15.52 41.56 17.08
N ALA A 21 -14.90 42.60 16.54
CA ALA A 21 -15.39 43.29 15.33
C ALA A 21 -15.38 42.37 14.09
N ILE A 22 -14.46 41.41 14.04
CA ILE A 22 -14.36 40.38 12.99
C ILE A 22 -14.46 39.03 13.68
N GLN A 23 -15.40 38.21 13.22
CA GLN A 23 -15.52 36.83 13.66
C GLN A 23 -14.58 35.95 12.85
N ILE A 24 -13.87 35.04 13.52
CA ILE A 24 -12.98 34.10 12.84
C ILE A 24 -13.86 33.09 12.11
N ALA A 25 -13.90 33.18 10.77
CA ALA A 25 -14.58 32.21 9.93
C ALA A 25 -13.72 30.95 9.74
N ALA A 26 -14.36 29.80 9.49
CA ALA A 26 -13.65 28.54 9.25
C ALA A 26 -12.68 28.64 8.06
N GLU A 27 -13.02 29.41 7.02
CA GLU A 27 -12.14 29.66 5.87
C GLU A 27 -10.81 30.30 6.27
N GLN A 28 -10.83 31.24 7.22
CA GLN A 28 -9.63 31.95 7.66
C GLN A 28 -8.68 31.01 8.39
N LEU A 29 -9.23 30.11 9.23
CA LEU A 29 -8.45 29.06 9.89
C LEU A 29 -7.87 28.06 8.88
N PHE A 30 -8.65 27.65 7.88
CA PHE A 30 -8.16 26.72 6.85
C PHE A 30 -7.08 27.34 5.96
N ARG A 31 -7.20 28.64 5.62
CA ARG A 31 -6.19 29.37 4.85
C ARG A 31 -4.89 29.49 5.64
N GLU A 32 -4.97 29.95 6.88
CA GLU A 32 -3.80 30.11 7.75
C GLU A 32 -3.12 28.76 8.04
N ALA A 33 -3.89 27.70 8.29
CA ALA A 33 -3.35 26.35 8.46
C ALA A 33 -2.60 25.85 7.21
N ARG A 34 -3.06 26.22 6.02
CA ARG A 34 -2.40 25.86 4.75
C ARG A 34 -1.12 26.67 4.51
N GLU A 35 -1.12 27.94 4.90
CA GLU A 35 0.06 28.82 4.82
C GLU A 35 1.14 28.42 5.84
N LEU A 36 0.72 27.97 7.02
CA LEU A 36 1.59 27.42 8.07
C LEU A 36 1.98 25.96 7.85
N GLN A 37 1.45 25.31 6.81
CA GLN A 37 1.84 23.94 6.50
C GLN A 37 3.30 23.95 6.05
N GLU A 38 4.20 23.65 6.99
CA GLU A 38 5.62 23.45 6.70
C GLU A 38 5.77 22.44 5.56
N SER A 39 6.62 22.76 4.60
CA SER A 39 6.94 21.84 3.52
C SER A 39 7.44 20.52 4.10
N GLU A 40 6.94 19.40 3.59
CA GLU A 40 7.37 18.07 4.01
C GLU A 40 8.90 17.98 3.99
N ILE A 41 9.51 17.62 5.13
CA ILE A 41 10.95 17.41 5.24
C ILE A 41 11.32 16.24 4.30
N ARG A 42 11.81 16.57 3.10
CA ARG A 42 12.25 15.58 2.13
C ARG A 42 13.59 15.03 2.57
N THR A 43 13.67 13.72 2.79
CA THR A 43 14.94 13.04 3.03
C THR A 43 15.90 13.27 1.86
N PRO A 44 17.21 13.48 2.12
CA PRO A 44 18.19 13.69 1.06
C PRO A 44 18.21 12.48 0.11
N LYS A 45 18.34 12.74 -1.19
CA LYS A 45 18.41 11.69 -2.21
C LYS A 45 19.78 10.98 -2.11
N HIS A 46 19.81 9.80 -1.51
CA HIS A 46 20.99 8.95 -1.46
C HIS A 46 21.07 8.09 -2.73
N LYS A 47 22.20 8.13 -3.45
CA LYS A 47 22.46 7.21 -4.57
C LYS A 47 23.14 5.96 -4.02
N ILE A 48 22.58 4.79 -4.31
CA ILE A 48 23.19 3.50 -3.95
C ILE A 48 24.32 3.25 -4.95
N THR A 49 25.54 3.05 -4.47
CA THR A 49 26.73 2.91 -5.33
C THR A 49 27.32 1.51 -5.33
N ASP A 50 27.20 0.78 -4.23
CA ASP A 50 27.79 -0.55 -4.06
C ASP A 50 26.73 -1.66 -3.89
N ASP A 51 27.11 -2.88 -4.25
CA ASP A 51 26.27 -4.08 -4.11
C ASP A 51 25.96 -4.39 -2.64
N THR A 52 26.90 -4.11 -1.73
CA THR A 52 26.67 -4.25 -0.29
C THR A 52 25.63 -3.26 0.21
N GLU A 53 25.70 -2.01 -0.24
CA GLU A 53 24.71 -0.96 0.09
C GLU A 53 23.32 -1.32 -0.46
N LEU A 54 23.26 -1.91 -1.66
CA LEU A 54 22.01 -2.39 -2.24
C LEU A 54 21.41 -3.53 -1.40
N GLY A 55 22.25 -4.46 -0.92
CA GLY A 55 21.86 -5.51 0.01
C GLY A 55 21.27 -4.97 1.31
N ASP A 56 21.94 -4.00 1.93
CA ASP A 56 21.48 -3.35 3.17
C ASP A 56 20.17 -2.57 2.96
N TYR A 57 20.05 -1.88 1.82
CA TYR A 57 18.81 -1.21 1.43
C TYR A 57 17.65 -2.21 1.30
N ARG A 58 17.87 -3.32 0.59
CA ARG A 58 16.87 -4.40 0.44
C ARG A 58 16.47 -4.98 1.79
N LEU A 59 17.43 -5.27 2.66
CA LEU A 59 17.16 -5.81 4.00
C LEU A 59 16.32 -4.84 4.84
N ARG A 60 16.68 -3.56 4.86
CA ARG A 60 15.96 -2.53 5.61
C ARG A 60 14.52 -2.38 5.10
N LYS A 61 14.35 -2.30 3.77
CA LYS A 61 13.02 -2.21 3.15
C LYS A 61 12.15 -3.43 3.40
N ARG A 62 12.72 -4.63 3.31
CA ARG A 62 12.01 -5.88 3.67
C ARG A 62 11.54 -5.85 5.11
N LYS A 63 12.41 -5.44 6.04
CA LYS A 63 12.04 -5.31 7.46
C LYS A 63 10.89 -4.32 7.67
N GLU A 64 10.93 -3.16 7.01
CA GLU A 64 9.83 -2.17 7.06
C GLU A 64 8.50 -2.79 6.59
N PHE A 65 8.48 -3.50 5.46
CA PHE A 65 7.27 -4.16 4.97
C PHE A 65 6.78 -5.27 5.89
N GLU A 66 7.68 -6.13 6.38
CA GLU A 66 7.31 -7.21 7.30
C GLU A 66 6.76 -6.65 8.63
N ASP A 67 7.35 -5.59 9.17
CA ASP A 67 6.83 -4.94 10.38
C ASP A 67 5.46 -4.27 10.14
N LEU A 68 5.23 -3.70 8.95
CA LEU A 68 3.91 -3.19 8.56
C LEU A 68 2.88 -4.31 8.44
N ILE A 69 3.24 -5.44 7.83
CA ILE A 69 2.38 -6.62 7.69
C ILE A 69 2.04 -7.20 9.07
N ARG A 70 3.01 -7.26 9.98
CA ARG A 70 2.78 -7.70 11.37
C ARG A 70 1.75 -6.83 12.08
N ARG A 71 1.79 -5.51 11.86
CA ARG A 71 0.82 -4.56 12.47
C ARG A 71 -0.53 -4.59 11.78
N VAL A 72 -0.57 -4.74 10.47
CA VAL A 72 -1.78 -4.59 9.65
C VAL A 72 -1.94 -5.76 8.67
N ARG A 73 -2.04 -6.98 9.22
CA ARG A 73 -2.03 -8.23 8.43
C ARG A 73 -3.14 -8.31 7.40
N GLY A 74 -4.34 -7.82 7.71
CA GLY A 74 -5.50 -7.87 6.80
C GLY A 74 -5.50 -6.82 5.70
N ASN A 75 -4.56 -5.85 5.70
CA ASN A 75 -4.57 -4.81 4.68
C ASN A 75 -3.86 -5.27 3.40
N LYS A 76 -4.65 -5.71 2.43
CA LYS A 76 -4.21 -6.09 1.08
C LYS A 76 -3.35 -5.05 0.37
N GLY A 77 -3.56 -3.76 0.64
CA GLY A 77 -2.79 -2.68 0.04
C GLY A 77 -1.31 -2.74 0.42
N VAL A 78 -1.01 -3.20 1.64
CA VAL A 78 0.38 -3.39 2.12
C VAL A 78 1.03 -4.56 1.39
N TRP A 79 0.34 -5.70 1.31
CA TRP A 79 0.81 -6.88 0.58
C TRP A 79 1.09 -6.59 -0.89
N VAL A 80 0.17 -5.91 -1.57
CA VAL A 80 0.34 -5.52 -2.98
C VAL A 80 1.53 -4.56 -3.17
N LYS A 81 1.73 -3.60 -2.26
CA LYS A 81 2.89 -2.70 -2.31
C LYS A 81 4.20 -3.43 -2.10
N TYR A 82 4.23 -4.40 -1.18
CA TYR A 82 5.42 -5.20 -0.92
C TYR A 82 5.77 -6.09 -2.12
N ALA A 83 4.79 -6.80 -2.68
CA ALA A 83 5.01 -7.65 -3.86
C ALA A 83 5.49 -6.85 -5.08
N LYS A 84 4.91 -5.67 -5.34
CA LYS A 84 5.39 -4.76 -6.41
C LYS A 84 6.79 -4.21 -6.15
N TRP A 85 7.18 -4.05 -4.89
CA TRP A 85 8.53 -3.62 -4.55
C TRP A 85 9.53 -4.77 -4.77
N GLU A 86 9.21 -6.01 -4.41
CA GLU A 86 10.07 -7.16 -4.75
C GLU A 86 10.15 -7.37 -6.28
N GLU A 87 9.06 -7.15 -7.02
CA GLU A 87 9.06 -7.13 -8.48
C GLU A 87 10.05 -6.09 -9.04
N SER A 88 10.11 -4.88 -8.45
CA SER A 88 11.07 -3.85 -8.89
C SER A 88 12.52 -4.13 -8.49
N GLN A 89 12.75 -5.10 -7.60
CA GLN A 89 14.07 -5.63 -7.28
C GLN A 89 14.46 -6.82 -8.16
N GLU A 90 13.60 -7.22 -9.11
CA GLU A 90 13.74 -8.40 -9.97
C GLU A 90 13.83 -9.73 -9.20
N ASP A 91 13.41 -9.76 -7.93
CA ASP A 91 13.36 -10.95 -7.09
C ASP A 91 11.97 -11.61 -7.18
N TYR A 92 11.71 -12.26 -8.32
CA TYR A 92 10.40 -12.84 -8.62
C TYR A 92 10.03 -14.00 -7.68
N ALA A 93 11.01 -14.76 -7.21
CA ALA A 93 10.78 -15.86 -6.27
C ALA A 93 10.22 -15.34 -4.95
N ARG A 94 10.77 -14.24 -4.42
CA ARG A 94 10.22 -13.59 -3.24
C ARG A 94 8.89 -12.92 -3.49
N ALA A 95 8.73 -12.23 -4.62
CA ALA A 95 7.45 -11.63 -4.99
C ALA A 95 6.31 -12.68 -4.97
N ARG A 96 6.55 -13.88 -5.53
CA ARG A 96 5.60 -15.01 -5.43
C ARG A 96 5.32 -15.44 -4.00
N SER A 97 6.35 -15.58 -3.17
CA SER A 97 6.17 -15.92 -1.75
C SER A 97 5.29 -14.89 -1.02
N VAL A 98 5.44 -13.60 -1.33
CA VAL A 98 4.60 -12.53 -0.77
C VAL A 98 3.15 -12.64 -1.26
N TRP A 99 2.94 -12.94 -2.55
CA TRP A 99 1.59 -13.16 -3.10
C TRP A 99 0.89 -14.37 -2.48
N GLU A 100 1.58 -15.52 -2.37
CA GLU A 100 1.01 -16.71 -1.73
C GLU A 100 0.64 -16.44 -0.26
N ARG A 101 1.52 -15.77 0.49
CA ARG A 101 1.23 -15.35 1.87
C ARG A 101 0.05 -14.38 1.95
N ALA A 102 -0.13 -13.50 0.96
CA ALA A 102 -1.28 -12.60 0.92
C ALA A 102 -2.58 -13.38 0.68
N LEU A 103 -2.55 -14.41 -0.18
CA LEU A 103 -3.68 -15.31 -0.43
C LEU A 103 -4.00 -16.18 0.78
N GLU A 104 -3.01 -16.62 1.57
CA GLU A 104 -3.24 -17.32 2.83
C GLU A 104 -4.02 -16.46 3.84
N VAL A 105 -3.87 -15.13 3.79
CA VAL A 105 -4.61 -14.21 4.66
C VAL A 105 -6.04 -14.03 4.17
N ASP A 106 -6.23 -13.76 2.88
CA ASP A 106 -7.55 -13.56 2.29
C ASP A 106 -7.60 -14.11 0.85
N TYR A 107 -7.90 -15.40 0.73
CA TYR A 107 -8.05 -16.07 -0.56
C TYR A 107 -9.37 -15.71 -1.26
N ARG A 108 -10.34 -15.10 -0.57
CA ARG A 108 -11.66 -14.77 -1.13
C ARG A 108 -11.63 -13.47 -1.93
N ASP A 109 -10.62 -12.65 -1.70
CA ASP A 109 -10.45 -11.42 -2.45
C ASP A 109 -9.95 -11.68 -3.88
N HIS A 110 -10.89 -11.68 -4.82
CA HIS A 110 -10.60 -11.75 -6.27
C HIS A 110 -9.56 -10.72 -6.74
N THR A 111 -9.47 -9.54 -6.12
CA THR A 111 -8.52 -8.51 -6.55
C THR A 111 -7.06 -8.89 -6.29
N LEU A 112 -6.79 -9.78 -5.33
CA LEU A 112 -5.45 -10.33 -5.10
C LEU A 112 -5.08 -11.31 -6.20
N TRP A 113 -5.99 -12.21 -6.57
CA TRP A 113 -5.81 -13.15 -7.70
C TRP A 113 -5.54 -12.42 -9.01
N LEU A 114 -6.33 -11.39 -9.33
CA LEU A 114 -6.13 -10.58 -10.53
C LEU A 114 -4.73 -9.95 -10.57
N LYS A 115 -4.29 -9.33 -9.46
CA LYS A 115 -2.97 -8.68 -9.40
C LYS A 115 -1.82 -9.68 -9.44
N TYR A 116 -2.00 -10.86 -8.87
CA TYR A 116 -0.99 -11.91 -8.90
C TYR A 116 -0.82 -12.49 -10.30
N ALA A 117 -1.93 -12.79 -11.00
CA ALA A 117 -1.89 -13.23 -12.38
C ALA A 117 -1.32 -12.13 -13.31
N ASP A 118 -1.70 -10.87 -13.12
CA ASP A 118 -1.12 -9.73 -13.86
C ASP A 118 0.40 -9.62 -13.65
N PHE A 119 0.89 -9.90 -12.43
CA PHE A 119 2.32 -9.93 -12.11
C PHE A 119 3.05 -11.02 -12.91
N GLU A 120 2.53 -12.24 -12.94
CA GLU A 120 3.14 -13.34 -13.71
C GLU A 120 3.12 -13.05 -15.22
N MET A 121 2.02 -12.48 -15.72
CA MET A 121 1.88 -12.10 -17.13
C MET A 121 2.85 -11.01 -17.56
N LYS A 122 3.02 -9.96 -16.73
CA LYS A 122 3.98 -8.87 -17.03
C LYS A 122 5.41 -9.35 -17.12
N ASN A 123 5.77 -10.34 -16.30
CA ASN A 123 7.10 -10.93 -16.26
C ASN A 123 7.26 -12.11 -17.24
N LYS A 124 6.27 -12.32 -18.13
CA LYS A 124 6.25 -13.36 -19.18
C LYS A 124 6.26 -14.81 -18.65
N PHE A 125 5.85 -15.02 -17.41
CA PHE A 125 5.74 -16.34 -16.79
C PHE A 125 4.36 -16.96 -17.03
N VAL A 126 4.07 -17.29 -18.29
CA VAL A 126 2.74 -17.75 -18.74
C VAL A 126 2.26 -19.01 -18.02
N ASN A 127 3.14 -20.00 -17.84
CA ASN A 127 2.77 -21.25 -17.16
C ASN A 127 2.40 -21.02 -15.69
N HIS A 128 3.09 -20.10 -15.02
CA HIS A 128 2.74 -19.72 -13.65
C HIS A 128 1.42 -18.96 -13.61
N ALA A 129 1.19 -18.04 -14.55
CA ALA A 129 -0.09 -17.34 -14.67
C ALA A 129 -1.28 -18.31 -14.85
N ARG A 130 -1.15 -19.33 -15.71
CA ARG A 130 -2.16 -20.40 -15.88
C ARG A 130 -2.46 -21.12 -14.57
N ASN A 131 -1.43 -21.57 -13.86
CA ASN A 131 -1.60 -22.24 -12.57
C ASN A 131 -2.30 -21.34 -11.54
N VAL A 132 -2.04 -20.04 -11.56
CA VAL A 132 -2.73 -19.07 -10.68
C VAL A 132 -4.20 -18.95 -11.08
N TRP A 133 -4.52 -18.86 -12.37
CA TRP A 133 -5.90 -18.81 -12.85
C TRP A 133 -6.68 -20.09 -12.54
N ASP A 134 -6.09 -21.27 -12.78
CA ASP A 134 -6.71 -22.56 -12.48
C ASP A 134 -7.04 -22.69 -10.99
N ARG A 135 -6.13 -22.24 -10.11
CA ARG A 135 -6.39 -22.21 -8.67
C ARG A 135 -7.49 -21.21 -8.31
N ALA A 136 -7.48 -20.03 -8.94
CA ALA A 136 -8.46 -18.99 -8.69
C ALA A 136 -9.87 -19.44 -9.07
N THR A 137 -10.04 -20.08 -10.24
CA THR A 137 -11.35 -20.57 -10.72
C THR A 137 -11.86 -21.74 -9.89
N GLN A 138 -10.99 -22.64 -9.44
CA GLN A 138 -11.36 -23.74 -8.54
C GLN A 138 -11.84 -23.27 -7.17
N LEU A 139 -11.18 -22.25 -6.59
CA LEU A 139 -11.53 -21.73 -5.27
C LEU A 139 -12.73 -20.78 -5.31
N LEU A 140 -12.89 -20.03 -6.40
CA LEU A 140 -13.87 -18.95 -6.56
C LEU A 140 -14.79 -19.20 -7.75
N HIS A 141 -15.47 -20.34 -7.74
CA HIS A 141 -16.33 -20.79 -8.83
C HIS A 141 -17.42 -19.80 -9.27
N GLY A 142 -17.97 -19.00 -8.36
CA GLY A 142 -19.11 -18.09 -8.62
C GLY A 142 -18.71 -16.70 -9.11
N LEU A 143 -17.44 -16.48 -9.47
CA LEU A 143 -16.94 -15.19 -9.93
C LEU A 143 -16.61 -15.24 -11.43
N ASP A 144 -17.61 -14.98 -12.27
CA ASP A 144 -17.51 -14.96 -13.74
C ASP A 144 -16.37 -14.06 -14.25
N GLN A 145 -16.05 -12.99 -13.52
CA GLN A 145 -14.96 -12.09 -13.87
C GLN A 145 -13.60 -12.79 -13.99
N LEU A 146 -13.34 -13.81 -13.15
CA LEU A 146 -12.09 -14.59 -13.20
C LEU A 146 -12.03 -15.43 -14.48
N TRP A 147 -13.14 -16.07 -14.84
CA TRP A 147 -13.26 -16.85 -16.08
C TRP A 147 -13.05 -15.99 -17.32
N TYR A 148 -13.70 -14.82 -17.41
CA TYR A 148 -13.51 -13.91 -18.53
C TYR A 148 -12.06 -13.44 -18.68
N LYS A 149 -11.39 -13.13 -17.56
CA LYS A 149 -9.98 -12.73 -17.58
C LYS A 149 -9.06 -13.87 -17.98
N TYR A 150 -9.35 -15.10 -17.55
CA TYR A 150 -8.58 -16.27 -17.93
C TYR A 150 -8.71 -16.59 -19.43
N ILE A 151 -9.94 -16.61 -19.96
CA ILE A 151 -10.20 -16.80 -21.39
C ILE A 151 -9.50 -15.72 -22.22
N HIS A 152 -9.63 -14.45 -21.81
CA HIS A 152 -8.96 -13.34 -22.49
C HIS A 152 -7.44 -13.51 -22.50
N MET A 153 -6.84 -14.02 -21.41
CA MET A 153 -5.42 -14.32 -21.35
C MET A 153 -5.03 -15.39 -22.38
N GLU A 154 -5.75 -16.52 -22.45
CA GLU A 154 -5.47 -17.59 -23.42
C GLU A 154 -5.67 -17.14 -24.87
N GLU A 155 -6.67 -16.29 -25.13
CA GLU A 155 -6.90 -15.69 -26.45
C GLU A 155 -5.74 -14.77 -26.86
N MET A 156 -5.27 -13.92 -25.95
CA MET A 156 -4.11 -13.04 -26.20
C MET A 156 -2.81 -13.82 -26.42
N LEU A 157 -2.72 -15.05 -25.92
CA LEU A 157 -1.61 -15.97 -26.16
C LEU A 157 -1.78 -16.79 -27.45
N GLY A 158 -2.91 -16.65 -28.15
CA GLY A 158 -3.25 -17.39 -29.37
C GLY A 158 -3.73 -18.82 -29.14
N ASN A 159 -3.98 -19.22 -27.89
CA ASN A 159 -4.43 -20.57 -27.54
C ASN A 159 -5.96 -20.67 -27.57
N VAL A 160 -6.53 -20.66 -28.78
CA VAL A 160 -7.99 -20.70 -28.97
C VAL A 160 -8.59 -22.04 -28.50
N ALA A 161 -7.83 -23.13 -28.55
CA ALA A 161 -8.28 -24.43 -28.05
C ALA A 161 -8.43 -24.42 -26.52
N GLY A 162 -7.43 -23.89 -25.80
CA GLY A 162 -7.49 -23.75 -24.34
C GLY A 162 -8.61 -22.81 -23.89
N ALA A 163 -8.77 -21.67 -24.57
CA ALA A 163 -9.87 -20.73 -24.30
C ALA A 163 -11.25 -21.39 -24.42
N ARG A 164 -11.48 -22.23 -25.44
CA ARG A 164 -12.72 -23.00 -25.60
C ARG A 164 -12.91 -24.02 -24.48
N GLN A 165 -11.86 -24.76 -24.13
CA GLN A 165 -11.92 -25.74 -23.05
C GLN A 165 -12.31 -25.11 -21.72
N ILE A 166 -11.78 -23.92 -21.41
CA ILE A 166 -12.11 -23.18 -20.19
C ILE A 166 -13.56 -22.69 -20.25
N PHE A 167 -14.02 -22.21 -21.40
CA PHE A 167 -15.40 -21.74 -21.58
C PHE A 167 -16.44 -22.86 -21.47
N GLU A 168 -16.12 -24.06 -21.96
CA GLU A 168 -17.01 -25.23 -21.87
C GLU A 168 -16.97 -25.90 -20.49
N GLY A 169 -15.87 -25.74 -19.75
CA GLY A 169 -15.63 -26.40 -18.46
C GLY A 169 -15.97 -25.57 -17.21
N GLY A 170 -16.25 -24.27 -17.36
CA GLY A 170 -16.73 -23.37 -16.30
C GLY A 170 -18.25 -23.23 -16.33
#